data_AF-A0A8J8NE84-F1
#
_entry.id   AF-A0A8J8NE84-F1
#
_cell.length_a   1.000
_cell.length_b   1.000
_cell.length_c   1.000
_cell.angle_alpha   90.00
_cell.angle_beta   90.00
_cell.angle_gamma   90.00
#
_symmetry.space_group_name_H-M   'P 1'
#
loop_
_entity.id
_entity.type
_entity.pdbx_description
1 polymer ?
#
loop_
_entity_poly.entity_id
_entity_poly.type
_entity_poly.pdbx_seq_one_letter_code
_entity_poly.pdbx_strand_id
1 'polypeptide(L)'
;MAILERVIVRGQSSEQAGLSQKEKLRQMKDLRFSLNHQTDEACFEFIKSGGIEVLSRILLDPTLNMQVQEEAVWSITNLSFYSSQFEGEFQVAAQALLQLLRVDRIDNLAAILNLKQQCIQALGNLAIDSAVLRGTILGLDGSGMKLIVDLIMFNRAPLSEQCFWTINNFLLSDRQCSQLLIQADICKAIVSTWDRIKTKPQELMSELAWTINYLLDFDEVTVLHVFSQIPHLLKRLTSELEFEGDRLQQSPTNRPIIRILGNLLTIPSLPQDDLVSELVSDDRFQTFMLTVLLNKPSSGLIENLSQQGNLYKKECLWLLSNILGTTSEQNFEIMVENKILVDCVCSLANSSTDYGVRKEALVTIYNMCENYQSKYLPRIMPRNPQEAFFTMLNHYETCDPYTLQVVVSFCTLICEKYGEEAVQSIVASNTVEMIENIKYKYHENSQLVAMVNSLLDTYIYKQGNEGFEEIEGNKQSQGQPGSFSI
;
A
#
# COMPACT_ATOMS: atom_id res chain seq x y z
N MET A 1 -5.67 12.32 40.76
CA MET A 1 -5.38 11.47 41.94
C MET A 1 -6.61 11.05 42.75
N ALA A 2 -7.37 11.94 43.41
CA ALA A 2 -8.47 11.53 44.30
C ALA A 2 -9.56 10.64 43.65
N ILE A 3 -9.84 10.77 42.36
CA ILE A 3 -10.80 9.91 41.63
C ILE A 3 -10.18 8.52 41.35
N LEU A 4 -8.91 8.48 40.96
CA LEU A 4 -8.14 7.26 40.69
C LEU A 4 -8.03 6.39 41.95
N GLU A 5 -7.62 6.99 43.06
CA GLU A 5 -7.52 6.33 44.37
C GLU A 5 -8.88 5.82 44.85
N ARG A 6 -9.96 6.60 44.68
CA ARG A 6 -11.32 6.16 45.06
C ARG A 6 -11.75 4.92 44.30
N VAL A 7 -11.43 4.82 43.01
CA VAL A 7 -11.77 3.65 42.20
C VAL A 7 -11.00 2.43 42.68
N ILE A 8 -9.71 2.58 42.98
CA ILE A 8 -8.87 1.48 43.49
C ILE A 8 -9.39 1.01 44.86
N VAL A 9 -9.52 1.92 45.82
CA VAL A 9 -9.93 1.61 47.19
C VAL A 9 -11.32 0.95 47.21
N ARG A 10 -12.28 1.48 46.44
CA ARG A 10 -13.63 0.92 46.36
C ARG A 10 -13.71 -0.34 45.54
N GLY A 11 -12.87 -0.49 44.52
CA GLY A 11 -12.74 -1.71 43.75
C GLY A 11 -12.15 -2.85 44.56
N GLN A 12 -11.33 -2.56 45.58
CA GLN A 12 -10.75 -3.55 46.47
C GLN A 12 -11.62 -3.86 47.71
N SER A 13 -12.57 -2.99 48.06
CA SER A 13 -13.45 -3.14 49.23
C SER A 13 -14.86 -3.64 48.88
N SER A 14 -15.56 -4.24 49.85
CA SER A 14 -16.97 -4.64 49.72
C SER A 14 -17.95 -3.45 49.62
N GLU A 15 -17.48 -2.20 49.66
CA GLU A 15 -18.31 -0.99 49.58
C GLU A 15 -18.96 -0.80 48.20
N GLN A 16 -18.42 -1.40 47.14
CA GLN A 16 -19.05 -1.40 45.81
C GLN A 16 -20.43 -2.09 45.80
N ALA A 17 -20.73 -2.97 46.76
CA ALA A 17 -22.02 -3.67 46.83
C ALA A 17 -23.20 -2.74 47.17
N GLY A 18 -22.96 -1.61 47.85
CA GLY A 18 -23.99 -0.67 48.29
C GLY A 18 -24.35 0.44 47.29
N LEU A 19 -23.58 0.60 46.21
CA LEU A 19 -23.81 1.65 45.21
C LEU A 19 -24.86 1.23 44.18
N SER A 20 -25.73 2.17 43.81
CA SER A 20 -26.65 1.97 42.69
C SER A 20 -25.89 1.88 41.35
N GLN A 21 -26.45 1.19 40.36
CA GLN A 21 -25.85 1.08 39.02
C GLN A 21 -25.58 2.46 38.38
N LYS A 22 -26.45 3.46 38.68
CA LYS A 22 -26.28 4.84 38.19
C LYS A 22 -25.06 5.53 38.81
N GLU A 23 -24.79 5.29 40.09
CA GLU A 23 -23.60 5.83 40.76
C GLU A 23 -22.33 5.16 40.27
N LYS A 24 -22.36 3.84 40.06
CA LYS A 24 -21.24 3.09 39.46
C LYS A 24 -20.91 3.63 38.07
N LEU A 25 -21.91 3.83 37.22
CA LEU A 25 -21.72 4.41 35.90
C LEU A 25 -21.13 5.82 35.94
N ARG A 26 -21.63 6.68 36.83
CA ARG A 26 -21.09 8.05 36.99
C ARG A 26 -19.62 8.02 37.40
N GLN A 27 -19.26 7.18 38.35
CA GLN A 27 -17.86 7.05 38.80
C GLN A 27 -16.95 6.60 37.66
N MET A 28 -17.40 5.66 36.82
CA MET A 28 -16.61 5.19 35.68
C MET A 28 -16.44 6.26 34.59
N LYS A 29 -17.48 7.07 34.33
CA LYS A 29 -17.38 8.21 33.43
C LYS A 29 -16.40 9.27 33.93
N ASP A 30 -16.45 9.57 35.23
CA ASP A 30 -15.55 10.52 35.88
C ASP A 30 -14.10 10.00 35.84
N LEU A 31 -13.89 8.69 36.02
CA LEU A 31 -12.60 8.03 35.87
C LEU A 31 -12.06 8.19 34.44
N ARG A 32 -12.82 7.75 33.44
CA ARG A 32 -12.42 7.84 32.02
C ARG A 32 -12.07 9.28 31.64
N PHE A 33 -12.91 10.23 32.04
CA PHE A 33 -12.66 11.65 31.81
C PHE A 33 -11.35 12.10 32.47
N SER A 34 -11.11 11.68 33.72
CA SER A 34 -9.90 12.03 34.44
C SER A 34 -8.65 11.50 33.73
N LEU A 35 -8.65 10.23 33.30
CA LEU A 35 -7.51 9.59 32.64
C LEU A 35 -7.01 10.35 31.41
N ASN A 36 -7.90 11.00 30.66
CA ASN A 36 -7.53 11.81 29.48
C ASN A 36 -6.88 13.16 29.82
N HIS A 37 -6.91 13.59 31.08
CA HIS A 37 -6.43 14.91 31.52
C HIS A 37 -5.42 14.81 32.67
N GLN A 38 -4.99 13.60 33.04
CA GLN A 38 -3.93 13.41 34.03
C GLN A 38 -2.55 13.40 33.37
N THR A 39 -1.50 13.56 34.17
CA THR A 39 -0.12 13.37 33.72
C THR A 39 0.20 11.88 33.62
N ASP A 40 1.25 11.55 32.87
CA ASP A 40 1.75 10.18 32.72
C ASP A 40 2.09 9.56 34.08
N GLU A 41 2.68 10.32 35.00
CA GLU A 41 3.01 9.84 36.35
C GLU A 41 1.77 9.42 37.14
N ALA A 42 0.67 10.17 37.02
CA ALA A 42 -0.59 9.84 37.69
C ALA A 42 -1.24 8.58 37.08
N CYS A 43 -1.12 8.40 35.77
CA CYS A 43 -1.56 7.17 35.08
C CYS A 43 -0.71 5.97 35.50
N PHE A 44 0.62 6.13 35.60
CA PHE A 44 1.52 5.08 36.07
C PHE A 44 1.22 4.68 37.51
N GLU A 45 0.98 5.64 38.40
CA GLU A 45 0.63 5.34 39.79
C GLU A 45 -0.70 4.59 39.88
N PHE A 46 -1.68 4.95 39.05
CA PHE A 46 -2.94 4.21 38.96
C PHE A 46 -2.73 2.76 38.51
N ILE A 47 -1.91 2.53 37.48
CA ILE A 47 -1.59 1.17 37.00
C ILE A 47 -0.87 0.38 38.11
N LYS A 48 0.22 0.94 38.67
CA LYS A 48 1.02 0.31 39.75
C LYS A 48 0.22 0.00 41.01
N SER A 49 -0.83 0.78 41.28
CA SER A 49 -1.72 0.58 42.42
C SER A 49 -2.82 -0.47 42.18
N GLY A 50 -2.78 -1.19 41.06
CA GLY A 50 -3.72 -2.26 40.73
C GLY A 50 -4.98 -1.78 40.00
N GLY A 51 -4.90 -0.62 39.33
CA GLY A 51 -6.03 -0.02 38.61
C GLY A 51 -6.54 -0.90 37.47
N ILE A 52 -5.65 -1.56 36.74
CA ILE A 52 -6.01 -2.43 35.61
C ILE A 52 -6.76 -3.68 36.09
N GLU A 53 -6.36 -4.26 37.22
CA GLU A 53 -7.02 -5.41 37.84
C GLU A 53 -8.43 -5.05 38.34
N VAL A 54 -8.60 -3.84 38.88
CA VAL A 54 -9.92 -3.33 39.25
C VAL A 54 -10.81 -3.18 38.03
N LEU A 55 -10.31 -2.56 36.95
CA LEU A 55 -11.05 -2.42 35.69
C LEU A 55 -11.41 -3.79 35.11
N SER A 56 -10.47 -4.74 35.11
CA SER A 56 -10.68 -6.11 34.62
C SER A 56 -11.75 -6.86 35.42
N ARG A 57 -11.80 -6.68 36.75
CA ARG A 57 -12.88 -7.25 37.58
C ARG A 57 -14.24 -6.63 37.29
N ILE A 58 -14.30 -5.31 37.06
CA ILE A 58 -15.53 -4.61 36.66
C ILE A 58 -16.03 -5.15 35.32
N LEU A 59 -15.14 -5.40 34.35
CA LEU A 59 -15.49 -5.99 33.07
C LEU A 59 -16.15 -7.36 33.22
N LEU A 60 -15.62 -8.20 34.11
CA LEU A 60 -16.09 -9.57 34.30
C LEU A 60 -17.28 -9.70 35.26
N ASP A 61 -17.69 -8.63 35.93
CA ASP A 61 -18.81 -8.67 36.88
C ASP A 61 -20.15 -8.80 36.12
N PRO A 62 -20.83 -9.96 36.19
CA PRO A 62 -22.06 -10.21 35.46
C PRO A 62 -23.25 -9.39 35.97
N THR A 63 -23.15 -8.80 37.17
CA THR A 63 -24.21 -8.05 37.86
C THR A 63 -24.22 -6.56 37.49
N LEU A 64 -23.19 -6.09 36.80
CA LEU A 64 -23.10 -4.70 36.36
C LEU A 64 -23.83 -4.49 35.04
N ASN A 65 -24.36 -3.27 34.88
CA ASN A 65 -24.89 -2.83 33.59
C ASN A 65 -23.73 -2.77 32.57
N MET A 66 -23.99 -3.22 31.33
CA MET A 66 -23.05 -3.14 30.21
C MET A 66 -22.47 -1.74 30.00
N GLN A 67 -23.20 -0.67 30.28
CA GLN A 67 -22.65 0.69 30.21
C GLN A 67 -21.48 0.92 31.19
N VAL A 68 -21.51 0.27 32.36
CA VAL A 68 -20.40 0.34 33.33
C VAL A 68 -19.19 -0.43 32.78
N GLN A 69 -19.44 -1.58 32.14
CA GLN A 69 -18.41 -2.39 31.50
C GLN A 69 -17.79 -1.63 30.30
N GLU A 70 -18.60 -0.99 29.46
CA GLU A 70 -18.13 -0.13 28.35
C GLU A 70 -17.19 0.97 28.85
N GLU A 71 -17.56 1.69 29.91
CA GLU A 71 -16.69 2.73 30.48
C GLU A 71 -15.37 2.15 31.06
N ALA A 72 -15.40 0.91 31.56
CA ALA A 72 -14.20 0.21 32.00
C ALA A 72 -13.31 -0.18 30.80
N VAL A 73 -13.88 -0.72 29.72
CA VAL A 73 -13.13 -1.03 28.49
C VAL A 73 -12.48 0.24 27.96
N TRP A 74 -13.23 1.33 27.87
CA TRP A 74 -12.72 2.59 27.36
C TRP A 74 -11.59 3.16 28.23
N SER A 75 -11.68 2.99 29.55
CA SER A 75 -10.59 3.36 30.45
C SER A 75 -9.32 2.53 30.18
N ILE A 76 -9.46 1.22 29.94
CA ILE A 76 -8.34 0.35 29.53
C ILE A 76 -7.78 0.79 28.17
N THR A 77 -8.64 1.09 27.19
CA THR A 77 -8.22 1.59 25.87
C THR A 77 -7.38 2.85 25.99
N ASN A 78 -7.77 3.82 26.84
CA ASN A 78 -7.00 5.05 27.01
C ASN A 78 -5.64 4.80 27.70
N LEU A 79 -5.57 3.79 28.59
CA LEU A 79 -4.32 3.40 29.26
C LEU A 79 -3.42 2.51 28.39
N SER A 80 -3.95 1.88 27.33
CA SER A 80 -3.22 0.93 26.48
C SER A 80 -1.96 1.50 25.81
N PHE A 81 -1.88 2.83 25.68
CA PHE A 81 -0.66 3.53 25.26
C PHE A 81 0.57 3.18 26.12
N TYR A 82 0.36 2.84 27.39
CA TYR A 82 1.41 2.46 28.33
C TYR A 82 1.65 0.95 28.41
N SER A 83 1.00 0.17 27.54
CA SER A 83 0.97 -1.30 27.68
C SER A 83 2.32 -1.99 27.56
N SER A 84 3.25 -1.44 26.78
CA SER A 84 4.62 -1.92 26.67
C SER A 84 5.45 -1.76 27.96
N GLN A 85 5.07 -0.84 28.85
CA GLN A 85 5.75 -0.61 30.13
C GLN A 85 5.16 -1.45 31.28
N PHE A 86 3.92 -1.90 31.13
CA PHE A 86 3.12 -2.59 32.15
C PHE A 86 2.50 -3.88 31.59
N GLU A 87 3.30 -4.68 30.86
CA GLU A 87 2.79 -5.83 30.11
C GLU A 87 2.04 -6.83 31.00
N GLY A 88 2.52 -7.09 32.22
CA GLY A 88 1.88 -8.03 33.15
C GLY A 88 0.48 -7.61 33.56
N GLU A 89 0.29 -6.32 33.86
CA GLU A 89 -1.00 -5.74 34.19
C GLU A 89 -1.95 -5.80 32.98
N PHE A 90 -1.45 -5.48 31.79
CA PHE A 90 -2.26 -5.53 30.56
C PHE A 90 -2.53 -6.94 30.04
N GLN A 91 -1.75 -7.96 30.42
CA GLN A 91 -2.11 -9.36 30.19
C GLN A 91 -3.42 -9.72 30.91
N VAL A 92 -3.61 -9.24 32.14
CA VAL A 92 -4.85 -9.45 32.91
C VAL A 92 -6.04 -8.79 32.18
N ALA A 93 -5.85 -7.57 31.70
CA ALA A 93 -6.86 -6.87 30.90
C ALA A 93 -7.20 -7.63 29.60
N ALA A 94 -6.17 -8.07 28.85
CA ALA A 94 -6.36 -8.82 27.60
C ALA A 94 -7.16 -10.11 27.82
N GLN A 95 -6.86 -10.85 28.90
CA GLN A 95 -7.61 -12.05 29.26
C GLN A 95 -9.07 -11.74 29.63
N ALA A 96 -9.33 -10.66 30.37
CA ALA A 96 -10.68 -10.25 30.73
C ALA A 96 -11.49 -9.83 29.48
N LEU A 97 -10.88 -9.06 28.57
CA LEU A 97 -11.48 -8.66 27.30
C LEU A 97 -11.83 -9.88 26.43
N LEU A 98 -10.91 -10.84 26.29
CA LEU A 98 -11.14 -12.09 25.58
C LEU A 98 -12.27 -12.92 26.18
N GLN A 99 -12.40 -12.97 27.51
CA GLN A 99 -13.52 -13.64 28.16
C GLN A 99 -14.85 -12.97 27.81
N LEU A 100 -14.90 -11.63 27.80
CA LEU A 100 -16.10 -10.88 27.44
C LEU A 100 -16.52 -11.10 25.98
N LEU A 101 -15.55 -11.27 25.07
CA LEU A 101 -15.83 -11.61 23.67
C LEU A 101 -16.50 -12.99 23.52
N ARG A 102 -16.23 -13.94 24.42
CA ARG A 102 -16.84 -15.28 24.45
C ARG A 102 -18.23 -15.31 25.09
N VAL A 103 -18.72 -14.20 25.63
CA VAL A 103 -20.05 -14.13 26.25
C VAL A 103 -21.13 -14.13 25.16
N ASP A 104 -22.05 -15.08 25.27
CA ASP A 104 -23.16 -15.29 24.31
C ASP A 104 -24.52 -14.82 24.84
N ARG A 105 -24.55 -13.82 25.73
CA ARG A 105 -25.82 -13.27 26.25
C ARG A 105 -26.66 -12.68 25.11
N ILE A 106 -27.89 -13.16 24.96
CA ILE A 106 -28.79 -12.80 23.83
C ILE A 106 -29.79 -11.71 24.23
N ASP A 107 -30.01 -11.51 25.53
CA ASP A 107 -31.07 -10.66 26.10
C ASP A 107 -31.06 -9.24 25.51
N ASN A 108 -29.88 -8.74 25.14
CA ASN A 108 -29.71 -7.55 24.32
C ASN A 108 -28.51 -7.69 23.36
N LEU A 109 -28.73 -8.36 22.23
CA LEU A 109 -27.71 -8.59 21.19
C LEU A 109 -27.05 -7.29 20.69
N ALA A 110 -27.80 -6.19 20.57
CA ALA A 110 -27.23 -4.94 20.08
C ALA A 110 -26.19 -4.36 21.05
N ALA A 111 -26.52 -4.34 22.35
CA ALA A 111 -25.63 -3.81 23.37
C ALA A 111 -24.39 -4.70 23.58
N ILE A 112 -24.55 -6.03 23.58
CA ILE A 112 -23.39 -6.92 23.69
C ILE A 112 -22.44 -6.77 22.49
N LEU A 113 -22.96 -6.58 21.28
CA LEU A 113 -22.10 -6.36 20.10
C LEU A 113 -21.36 -5.02 20.16
N ASN A 114 -21.96 -3.96 20.72
CA ASN A 114 -21.26 -2.68 20.93
C ASN A 114 -20.14 -2.83 21.98
N LEU A 115 -20.40 -3.56 23.07
CA LEU A 115 -19.39 -3.86 24.08
C LEU A 115 -18.25 -4.72 23.49
N LYS A 116 -18.57 -5.73 22.68
CA LYS A 116 -17.57 -6.54 21.95
C LYS A 116 -16.75 -5.69 20.98
N GLN A 117 -17.37 -4.74 20.27
CA GLN A 117 -16.64 -3.80 19.42
C GLN A 117 -15.60 -3.00 20.22
N GLN A 118 -15.98 -2.44 21.38
CA GLN A 118 -15.03 -1.73 22.23
C GLN A 118 -13.91 -2.64 22.75
N CYS A 119 -14.23 -3.89 23.09
CA CYS A 119 -13.22 -4.86 23.52
C CYS A 119 -12.21 -5.16 22.42
N ILE A 120 -12.67 -5.33 21.18
CA ILE A 120 -11.82 -5.55 20.02
C ILE A 120 -10.91 -4.34 19.79
N GLN A 121 -11.43 -3.12 19.91
CA GLN A 121 -10.61 -1.91 19.83
C GLN A 121 -9.50 -1.89 20.88
N ALA A 122 -9.81 -2.20 22.14
CA ALA A 122 -8.82 -2.28 23.21
C ALA A 122 -7.76 -3.36 22.90
N LEU A 123 -8.17 -4.55 22.46
CA LEU A 123 -7.26 -5.64 22.09
C LEU A 123 -6.36 -5.25 20.90
N GLY A 124 -6.89 -4.55 19.90
CA GLY A 124 -6.11 -4.07 18.76
C GLY A 124 -5.04 -3.04 19.14
N ASN A 125 -5.29 -2.18 20.14
CA ASN A 125 -4.26 -1.33 20.72
C ASN A 125 -3.20 -2.14 21.47
N LEU A 126 -3.61 -3.13 22.28
CA LEU A 126 -2.66 -3.96 23.03
C LEU A 126 -1.80 -4.83 22.12
N ALA A 127 -2.30 -5.20 20.93
CA ALA A 127 -1.59 -6.04 19.97
C ALA A 127 -0.45 -5.32 19.23
N ILE A 128 -0.51 -4.00 19.06
CA ILE A 128 0.44 -3.30 18.19
C ILE A 128 1.85 -3.25 18.79
N ASP A 129 1.98 -2.90 20.06
CA ASP A 129 3.27 -2.53 20.65
C ASP A 129 3.98 -3.64 21.45
N SER A 130 3.29 -4.75 21.76
CA SER A 130 3.87 -5.83 22.59
C SER A 130 3.65 -7.23 22.00
N ALA A 131 4.76 -7.93 21.74
CA ALA A 131 4.73 -9.34 21.33
C ALA A 131 4.13 -10.25 22.42
N VAL A 132 4.36 -9.91 23.70
CA VAL A 132 3.82 -10.65 24.85
C VAL A 132 2.30 -10.52 24.91
N LEU A 133 1.77 -9.32 24.70
CA LEU A 133 0.32 -9.10 24.64
C LEU A 133 -0.27 -9.75 23.39
N ARG A 134 0.36 -9.67 22.21
CA ARG A 134 -0.07 -10.44 21.02
C ARG A 134 -0.19 -11.92 21.31
N GLY A 135 0.84 -12.53 21.89
CA GLY A 135 0.81 -13.96 22.26
C GLY A 135 -0.32 -14.28 23.25
N THR A 136 -0.59 -13.38 24.20
CA THR A 136 -1.71 -13.52 25.15
C THR A 136 -3.06 -13.46 24.44
N ILE A 137 -3.22 -12.54 23.49
CA ILE A 137 -4.46 -12.36 22.74
C ILE A 137 -4.71 -13.54 21.80
N LEU A 138 -3.70 -13.98 21.05
CA LEU A 138 -3.79 -15.11 20.13
C LEU A 138 -4.09 -16.42 20.86
N GLY A 139 -3.52 -16.59 22.06
CA GLY A 139 -3.53 -17.86 22.78
C GLY A 139 -2.57 -18.88 22.17
N LEU A 140 -2.30 -19.97 22.89
CA LEU A 140 -1.34 -21.00 22.46
C LEU A 140 -1.78 -21.72 21.17
N ASP A 141 -3.08 -21.74 20.89
CA ASP A 141 -3.71 -22.44 19.76
C ASP A 141 -4.24 -21.49 18.68
N GLY A 142 -4.01 -20.17 18.81
CA GLY A 142 -4.57 -19.17 17.90
C GLY A 142 -6.09 -18.93 18.05
N SER A 143 -6.72 -19.48 19.08
CA SER A 143 -8.18 -19.34 19.31
C SER A 143 -8.66 -17.89 19.45
N GLY A 144 -7.79 -16.98 19.88
CA GLY A 144 -8.11 -15.55 19.91
C GLY A 144 -8.33 -14.96 18.53
N MET A 145 -7.52 -15.36 17.54
CA MET A 145 -7.70 -14.93 16.16
C MET A 145 -9.03 -15.45 15.61
N LYS A 146 -9.34 -16.73 15.85
CA LYS A 146 -10.62 -17.32 15.45
C LYS A 146 -11.82 -16.56 16.02
N LEU A 147 -11.73 -16.17 17.29
CA LEU A 147 -12.77 -15.39 17.97
C LEU A 147 -12.98 -14.03 17.30
N ILE A 148 -11.91 -13.33 16.91
CA ILE A 148 -12.00 -12.04 16.19
C ILE A 148 -12.65 -12.24 14.81
N VAL A 149 -12.26 -13.27 14.06
CA VAL A 149 -12.84 -13.56 12.75
C VAL A 149 -14.33 -13.93 12.85
N ASP A 150 -14.71 -14.71 13.87
CA ASP A 150 -16.12 -15.06 14.10
C ASP A 150 -17.01 -13.85 14.39
N LEU A 151 -16.45 -12.77 14.96
CA LEU A 151 -17.21 -11.53 15.19
C LEU A 151 -17.57 -10.79 13.89
N ILE A 152 -16.75 -10.93 12.84
CA ILE A 152 -17.04 -10.37 11.52
C ILE A 152 -18.31 -11.02 10.94
N MET A 153 -18.55 -12.31 11.25
CA MET A 153 -19.70 -13.07 10.75
C MET A 153 -21.05 -12.57 11.29
N PHE A 154 -21.09 -11.68 12.28
CA PHE A 154 -22.32 -10.97 12.67
C PHE A 154 -22.76 -9.93 11.63
N ASN A 155 -21.89 -9.58 10.67
CA ASN A 155 -22.17 -8.67 9.56
C ASN A 155 -22.73 -7.30 10.00
N ARG A 156 -22.23 -6.78 11.13
CA ARG A 156 -22.48 -5.39 11.55
C ARG A 156 -21.29 -4.54 11.12
N ALA A 157 -21.53 -3.51 10.31
CA ALA A 157 -20.45 -2.71 9.72
C ALA A 157 -19.45 -2.16 10.75
N PRO A 158 -19.87 -1.48 11.84
CA PRO A 158 -18.91 -0.93 12.82
C PRO A 158 -18.10 -2.01 13.54
N LEU A 159 -18.70 -3.18 13.82
CA LEU A 159 -17.98 -4.29 14.46
C LEU A 159 -17.00 -4.94 13.47
N SER A 160 -17.41 -5.14 12.22
CA SER A 160 -16.59 -5.76 11.19
C SER A 160 -15.38 -4.88 10.88
N GLU A 161 -15.59 -3.57 10.77
CA GLU A 161 -14.53 -2.57 10.57
C GLU A 161 -13.51 -2.65 11.70
N GLN A 162 -13.98 -2.63 12.94
CA GLN A 162 -13.10 -2.71 14.11
C GLN A 162 -12.33 -4.05 14.20
N CYS A 163 -12.94 -5.15 13.75
CA CYS A 163 -12.27 -6.44 13.65
C CYS A 163 -11.19 -6.44 12.56
N PHE A 164 -11.48 -5.94 11.36
CA PHE A 164 -10.47 -5.83 10.29
C PHE A 164 -9.32 -4.91 10.68
N TRP A 165 -9.62 -3.76 11.30
CA TRP A 165 -8.59 -2.86 11.84
C TRP A 165 -7.68 -3.57 12.86
N THR A 166 -8.27 -4.36 13.75
CA THR A 166 -7.52 -5.13 14.75
C THR A 166 -6.65 -6.20 14.07
N ILE A 167 -7.20 -6.92 13.09
CA ILE A 167 -6.48 -7.90 12.28
C ILE A 167 -5.29 -7.24 11.55
N ASN A 168 -5.49 -6.04 10.99
CA ASN A 168 -4.45 -5.29 10.31
C ASN A 168 -3.29 -4.93 11.26
N ASN A 169 -3.57 -4.56 12.52
CA ASN A 169 -2.51 -4.35 13.51
C ASN A 169 -1.72 -5.63 13.81
N PHE A 170 -2.38 -6.79 13.86
CA PHE A 170 -1.70 -8.08 13.99
C PHE A 170 -0.79 -8.37 12.78
N LEU A 171 -1.31 -8.22 11.57
CA LEU A 171 -0.56 -8.46 10.33
C LEU A 171 0.64 -7.53 10.15
N LEU A 172 0.51 -6.27 10.56
CA LEU A 172 1.61 -5.31 10.55
C LEU A 172 2.72 -5.68 11.55
N SER A 173 2.34 -6.24 12.70
CA SER A 173 3.27 -6.53 13.79
C SER A 173 3.91 -7.92 13.72
N ASP A 174 3.21 -8.88 13.12
CA ASP A 174 3.67 -10.26 12.94
C ASP A 174 3.01 -10.90 11.71
N ARG A 175 3.80 -11.03 10.64
CA ARG A 175 3.36 -11.64 9.37
C ARG A 175 2.93 -13.10 9.52
N GLN A 176 3.37 -13.82 10.56
CA GLN A 176 2.95 -15.21 10.79
C GLN A 176 1.44 -15.31 11.12
N CYS A 177 0.80 -14.20 11.51
CA CYS A 177 -0.64 -14.15 11.74
C CYS A 177 -1.47 -14.49 10.48
N SER A 178 -0.90 -14.34 9.27
CA SER A 178 -1.56 -14.74 8.02
C SER A 178 -2.03 -16.19 8.03
N GLN A 179 -1.20 -17.12 8.51
CA GLN A 179 -1.54 -18.54 8.57
C GLN A 179 -2.69 -18.81 9.56
N LEU A 180 -2.67 -18.14 10.71
CA LEU A 180 -3.74 -18.23 11.70
C LEU A 180 -5.06 -17.68 11.16
N LEU A 181 -5.02 -16.60 10.38
CA LEU A 181 -6.21 -16.03 9.73
C LEU A 181 -6.81 -16.98 8.68
N ILE A 182 -5.97 -17.64 7.88
CA ILE A 182 -6.42 -18.67 6.94
C ILE A 182 -7.11 -19.81 7.69
N GLN A 183 -6.49 -20.33 8.76
CA GLN A 183 -7.09 -21.36 9.60
C GLN A 183 -8.39 -20.89 10.29
N ALA A 184 -8.52 -19.58 10.51
CA ALA A 184 -9.70 -18.97 11.11
C ALA A 184 -10.84 -18.67 10.12
N ASP A 185 -10.72 -19.08 8.85
CA ASP A 185 -11.69 -18.81 7.78
C ASP A 185 -11.84 -17.32 7.42
N ILE A 186 -10.77 -16.52 7.46
CA ILE A 186 -10.83 -15.08 7.13
C ILE A 186 -11.43 -14.81 5.74
N CYS A 187 -11.14 -15.64 4.74
CA CYS A 187 -11.67 -15.46 3.39
C CYS A 187 -13.21 -15.56 3.36
N LYS A 188 -13.77 -16.47 4.17
CA LYS A 188 -15.23 -16.60 4.33
C LYS A 188 -15.83 -15.38 5.01
N ALA A 189 -15.16 -14.82 6.01
CA ALA A 189 -15.57 -13.59 6.67
C ALA A 189 -15.55 -12.40 5.70
N ILE A 190 -14.49 -12.26 4.91
CA ILE A 190 -14.36 -11.24 3.86
C ILE A 190 -15.53 -11.32 2.85
N VAL A 191 -15.80 -12.52 2.31
CA VAL A 191 -16.91 -12.74 1.36
C VAL A 191 -18.26 -12.43 2.04
N SER A 192 -18.45 -12.87 3.28
CA SER A 192 -19.65 -12.60 4.06
C SER A 192 -19.88 -11.09 4.23
N THR A 193 -18.84 -10.33 4.58
CA THR A 193 -18.91 -8.87 4.71
C THR A 193 -19.36 -8.21 3.40
N TRP A 194 -18.74 -8.58 2.27
CA TRP A 194 -19.14 -8.05 0.97
C TRP A 194 -20.60 -8.34 0.61
N ASP A 195 -21.04 -9.57 0.84
CA ASP A 195 -22.35 -10.04 0.36
C ASP A 195 -23.50 -9.63 1.29
N ARG A 196 -23.26 -9.57 2.60
CA ARG A 196 -24.34 -9.42 3.60
C ARG A 196 -24.48 -8.00 4.14
N ILE A 197 -23.41 -7.18 4.10
CA ILE A 197 -23.48 -5.79 4.53
C ILE A 197 -23.98 -4.92 3.38
N LYS A 198 -25.22 -4.42 3.51
CA LYS A 198 -25.89 -3.61 2.48
C LYS A 198 -25.21 -2.26 2.27
N THR A 199 -25.00 -1.52 3.35
CA THR A 199 -24.32 -0.22 3.33
C THR A 199 -22.91 -0.43 3.84
N LYS A 200 -21.92 -0.21 2.96
CA LYS A 200 -20.50 -0.42 3.25
C LYS A 200 -19.82 0.95 3.40
N PRO A 201 -19.58 1.43 4.63
CA PRO A 201 -18.79 2.63 4.84
C PRO A 201 -17.40 2.47 4.22
N GLN A 202 -16.81 3.59 3.77
CA GLN A 202 -15.49 3.57 3.14
C GLN A 202 -14.40 3.11 4.12
N GLU A 203 -14.58 3.39 5.41
CA GLU A 203 -13.68 2.97 6.49
C GLU A 203 -13.65 1.43 6.61
N LEU A 204 -14.82 0.79 6.66
CA LEU A 204 -14.94 -0.67 6.62
C LEU A 204 -14.26 -1.27 5.38
N MET A 205 -14.54 -0.70 4.20
CA MET A 205 -14.00 -1.23 2.95
C MET A 205 -12.48 -1.04 2.85
N SER A 206 -11.96 0.08 3.36
CA SER A 206 -10.53 0.33 3.48
C SER A 206 -9.87 -0.72 4.36
N GLU A 207 -10.39 -0.96 5.57
CA GLU A 207 -9.79 -1.94 6.49
C GLU A 207 -9.83 -3.36 5.91
N LEU A 208 -10.95 -3.74 5.28
CA LEU A 208 -11.08 -5.02 4.59
C LEU A 208 -10.06 -5.14 3.44
N ALA A 209 -9.92 -4.10 2.62
CA ALA A 209 -8.97 -4.10 1.51
C ALA A 209 -7.52 -4.16 2.02
N TRP A 210 -7.16 -3.45 3.09
CA TRP A 210 -5.85 -3.58 3.71
C TRP A 210 -5.58 -5.00 4.21
N THR A 211 -6.57 -5.66 4.81
CA THR A 211 -6.44 -7.08 5.21
C THR A 211 -6.10 -7.97 4.02
N ILE A 212 -6.81 -7.81 2.89
CA ILE A 212 -6.50 -8.57 1.67
C ILE A 212 -5.09 -8.25 1.17
N ASN A 213 -4.72 -6.97 1.09
CA ASN A 213 -3.38 -6.56 0.66
C ASN A 213 -2.28 -7.23 1.50
N TYR A 214 -2.44 -7.27 2.82
CA TYR A 214 -1.44 -7.89 3.71
C TYR A 214 -1.39 -9.41 3.56
N LEU A 215 -2.53 -10.08 3.36
CA LEU A 215 -2.55 -11.51 3.07
C LEU A 215 -1.85 -11.85 1.74
N LEU A 216 -1.88 -10.92 0.77
CA LEU A 216 -1.20 -11.06 -0.52
C LEU A 216 0.30 -10.70 -0.49
N ASP A 217 0.79 -10.08 0.59
CA ASP A 217 2.21 -9.71 0.77
C ASP A 217 2.97 -10.70 1.69
N PHE A 218 2.49 -11.94 1.80
CA PHE A 218 3.08 -12.95 2.69
C PHE A 218 3.88 -14.04 1.96
N ASP A 219 3.21 -15.08 1.48
CA ASP A 219 3.81 -16.14 0.68
C ASP A 219 2.85 -16.56 -0.44
N GLU A 220 3.40 -17.18 -1.48
CA GLU A 220 2.63 -17.57 -2.66
C GLU A 220 1.52 -18.58 -2.35
N VAL A 221 1.71 -19.48 -1.38
CA VAL A 221 0.69 -20.46 -0.98
C VAL A 221 -0.53 -19.75 -0.39
N THR A 222 -0.30 -18.73 0.43
CA THR A 222 -1.33 -17.89 1.03
C THR A 222 -2.05 -17.07 -0.03
N VAL A 223 -1.32 -16.49 -0.99
CA VAL A 223 -1.92 -15.76 -2.11
C VAL A 223 -2.85 -16.67 -2.92
N LEU A 224 -2.37 -17.84 -3.31
CA LEU A 224 -3.17 -18.82 -4.08
C LEU A 224 -4.41 -19.26 -3.29
N HIS A 225 -4.27 -19.46 -1.97
CA HIS A 225 -5.41 -19.78 -1.12
C HIS A 225 -6.45 -18.65 -1.13
N VAL A 226 -6.05 -17.42 -0.81
CA VAL A 226 -6.94 -16.24 -0.79
C VAL A 226 -7.64 -16.05 -2.13
N PHE A 227 -6.89 -16.12 -3.23
CA PHE A 227 -7.41 -15.99 -4.58
C PHE A 227 -8.45 -17.08 -4.90
N SER A 228 -8.19 -18.33 -4.50
CA SER A 228 -9.13 -19.44 -4.71
C SER A 228 -10.41 -19.34 -3.87
N GLN A 229 -10.34 -18.73 -2.68
CA GLN A 229 -11.43 -18.69 -1.71
C GLN A 229 -12.32 -17.45 -1.82
N ILE A 230 -11.89 -16.40 -2.53
CA ILE A 230 -12.68 -15.17 -2.72
C ILE A 230 -13.16 -15.10 -4.19
N PRO A 231 -14.42 -15.49 -4.48
CA PRO A 231 -14.92 -15.51 -5.84
C PRO A 231 -15.01 -14.11 -6.45
N HIS A 232 -14.60 -13.98 -7.71
CA HIS A 232 -14.64 -12.72 -8.47
C HIS A 232 -13.89 -11.58 -7.76
N LEU A 233 -12.72 -11.87 -7.18
CA LEU A 233 -11.94 -10.91 -6.39
C LEU A 233 -11.70 -9.60 -7.15
N LEU A 234 -11.24 -9.66 -8.40
CA LEU A 234 -10.97 -8.47 -9.23
C LEU A 234 -12.21 -7.60 -9.40
N LYS A 235 -13.30 -8.18 -9.92
CA LYS A 235 -14.59 -7.47 -10.06
C LYS A 235 -15.11 -6.89 -8.74
N ARG A 236 -14.97 -7.60 -7.62
CA ARG A 236 -15.37 -7.08 -6.29
C ARG A 236 -14.55 -5.85 -5.92
N LEU A 237 -13.24 -5.88 -6.12
CA LEU A 237 -12.35 -4.76 -5.84
C LEU A 237 -12.61 -3.57 -6.78
N THR A 238 -12.71 -3.79 -8.09
CA THR A 238 -12.94 -2.70 -9.06
C THR A 238 -14.29 -2.03 -8.82
N SER A 239 -15.31 -2.77 -8.36
CA SER A 239 -16.63 -2.21 -8.02
C SER A 239 -16.61 -1.21 -6.85
N GLU A 240 -15.55 -1.20 -6.05
CA GLU A 240 -15.39 -0.31 -4.89
C GLU A 240 -14.47 0.89 -5.20
N LEU A 241 -13.90 0.99 -6.42
CA LEU A 241 -13.06 2.12 -6.83
C LEU A 241 -13.87 3.39 -7.00
N GLU A 242 -13.54 4.46 -6.27
CA GLU A 242 -14.17 5.77 -6.38
C GLU A 242 -13.37 6.67 -7.32
N PHE A 243 -14.00 7.18 -8.38
CA PHE A 243 -13.36 8.02 -9.41
C PHE A 243 -14.09 9.37 -9.63
N GLU A 244 -15.14 9.69 -8.88
CA GLU A 244 -15.93 10.91 -9.10
C GLU A 244 -15.53 12.05 -8.15
N GLY A 245 -15.07 13.17 -8.72
CA GLY A 245 -14.88 14.45 -8.00
C GLY A 245 -14.05 14.32 -6.71
N ASP A 246 -14.55 14.91 -5.62
CA ASP A 246 -13.89 14.90 -4.31
C ASP A 246 -13.76 13.48 -3.72
N ARG A 247 -14.61 12.53 -4.12
CA ARG A 247 -14.57 11.15 -3.60
C ARG A 247 -13.31 10.41 -4.01
N LEU A 248 -12.75 10.70 -5.19
CA LEU A 248 -11.48 10.15 -5.62
C LEU A 248 -10.36 10.53 -4.64
N GLN A 249 -10.32 11.81 -4.24
CA GLN A 249 -9.27 12.32 -3.35
C GLN A 249 -9.47 11.85 -1.91
N GLN A 250 -10.71 11.67 -1.46
CA GLN A 250 -11.02 11.33 -0.08
C GLN A 250 -11.15 9.83 0.18
N SER A 251 -11.21 8.98 -0.85
CA SER A 251 -11.44 7.54 -0.66
C SER A 251 -10.23 6.87 0.01
N PRO A 252 -10.38 6.30 1.22
CA PRO A 252 -9.33 5.50 1.85
C PRO A 252 -9.16 4.12 1.20
N THR A 253 -10.14 3.68 0.41
CA THR A 253 -10.23 2.33 -0.17
C THR A 253 -9.45 2.20 -1.49
N ASN A 254 -9.33 3.28 -2.27
CA ASN A 254 -8.68 3.22 -3.58
C ASN A 254 -7.24 2.72 -3.52
N ARG A 255 -6.45 3.20 -2.56
CA ARG A 255 -5.04 2.82 -2.44
C ARG A 255 -4.83 1.32 -2.19
N PRO A 256 -5.45 0.68 -1.17
CA PRO A 256 -5.29 -0.74 -0.97
C PRO A 256 -5.82 -1.55 -2.16
N ILE A 257 -6.89 -1.12 -2.84
CA ILE A 257 -7.35 -1.79 -4.07
C ILE A 257 -6.28 -1.80 -5.15
N ILE A 258 -5.68 -0.65 -5.49
CA ILE A 258 -4.62 -0.57 -6.52
C ILE A 258 -3.45 -1.50 -6.14
N ARG A 259 -3.07 -1.52 -4.85
CA ARG A 259 -2.00 -2.38 -4.37
C ARG A 259 -2.33 -3.86 -4.49
N ILE A 260 -3.55 -4.27 -4.14
CA ILE A 260 -4.01 -5.65 -4.32
C ILE A 260 -3.91 -6.04 -5.80
N LEU A 261 -4.45 -5.22 -6.70
CA LEU A 261 -4.43 -5.50 -8.13
C LEU A 261 -3.00 -5.63 -8.64
N GLY A 262 -2.10 -4.73 -8.23
CA GLY A 262 -0.70 -4.78 -8.66
C GLY A 262 0.03 -6.01 -8.11
N ASN A 263 -0.20 -6.36 -6.84
CA ASN A 263 0.40 -7.54 -6.21
C ASN A 263 -0.07 -8.85 -6.86
N LEU A 264 -1.34 -8.97 -7.25
CA LEU A 264 -1.81 -10.17 -7.95
C LEU A 264 -1.10 -10.38 -9.29
N LEU A 265 -0.74 -9.28 -9.97
CA LEU A 265 -0.08 -9.35 -11.28
C LEU A 265 1.43 -9.69 -11.21
N THR A 266 2.02 -9.72 -10.01
CA THR A 266 3.43 -10.08 -9.83
C THR A 266 3.64 -11.53 -9.41
N ILE A 267 2.57 -12.31 -9.19
CA ILE A 267 2.65 -13.71 -8.73
C ILE A 267 2.67 -14.68 -9.92
N PRO A 268 3.79 -15.37 -10.20
CA PRO A 268 3.92 -16.19 -11.41
C PRO A 268 2.94 -17.36 -11.50
N SER A 269 2.51 -17.94 -10.38
CA SER A 269 1.59 -19.08 -10.39
C SER A 269 0.11 -18.71 -10.61
N LEU A 270 -0.23 -17.41 -10.64
CA LEU A 270 -1.59 -16.96 -10.97
C LEU A 270 -1.79 -16.89 -12.49
N PRO A 271 -3.03 -17.04 -13.00
CA PRO A 271 -3.33 -16.97 -14.42
C PRO A 271 -3.27 -15.52 -14.93
N GLN A 272 -2.05 -15.01 -15.17
CA GLN A 272 -1.78 -13.60 -15.46
C GLN A 272 -2.58 -13.05 -16.65
N ASP A 273 -2.65 -13.79 -17.75
CA ASP A 273 -3.37 -13.34 -18.95
C ASP A 273 -4.88 -13.18 -18.70
N ASP A 274 -5.48 -14.09 -17.91
CA ASP A 274 -6.90 -14.03 -17.55
C ASP A 274 -7.19 -12.84 -16.61
N LEU A 275 -6.31 -12.62 -15.62
CA LEU A 275 -6.42 -11.50 -14.69
C LEU A 275 -6.34 -10.16 -15.41
N VAL A 276 -5.36 -10.01 -16.31
CA VAL A 276 -5.22 -8.80 -17.12
C VAL A 276 -6.40 -8.64 -18.06
N SER A 277 -6.89 -9.72 -18.67
CA SER A 277 -8.05 -9.65 -19.57
C SER A 277 -9.30 -9.17 -18.82
N GLU A 278 -9.54 -9.66 -17.59
CA GLU A 278 -10.64 -9.19 -16.74
C GLU A 278 -10.50 -7.70 -16.40
N LEU A 279 -9.31 -7.24 -15.98
CA LEU A 279 -9.07 -5.84 -15.63
C LEU A 279 -9.20 -4.90 -16.83
N VAL A 280 -8.54 -5.22 -17.94
CA VAL A 280 -8.52 -4.37 -19.14
C VAL A 280 -9.92 -4.29 -19.77
N SER A 281 -10.77 -5.29 -19.55
CA SER A 281 -12.17 -5.28 -20.02
C SER A 281 -13.15 -4.61 -19.06
N ASP A 282 -12.72 -4.22 -17.85
CA ASP A 282 -13.58 -3.58 -16.85
C ASP A 282 -13.67 -2.06 -17.09
N ASP A 283 -14.84 -1.58 -17.54
CA ASP A 283 -15.11 -0.16 -17.80
C ASP A 283 -14.84 0.74 -16.60
N ARG A 284 -15.13 0.26 -15.37
CA ARG A 284 -14.91 1.03 -14.15
C ARG A 284 -13.43 1.15 -13.84
N PHE A 285 -12.68 0.07 -14.00
CA PHE A 285 -11.22 0.10 -13.87
C PHE A 285 -10.59 1.06 -14.90
N GLN A 286 -10.97 0.94 -16.18
CA GLN A 286 -10.47 1.83 -17.23
C GLN A 286 -10.79 3.30 -16.94
N THR A 287 -12.04 3.59 -16.55
CA THR A 287 -12.47 4.94 -16.17
C THR A 287 -11.66 5.47 -15.00
N PHE A 288 -11.51 4.69 -13.93
CA PHE A 288 -10.70 5.05 -12.77
C PHE A 288 -9.25 5.38 -13.15
N MET A 289 -8.61 4.51 -13.93
CA MET A 289 -7.23 4.69 -14.39
C MET A 289 -7.07 5.98 -15.19
N LEU A 290 -7.94 6.22 -16.18
CA LEU A 290 -7.89 7.44 -16.98
C LEU A 290 -8.17 8.67 -16.13
N THR A 291 -9.14 8.63 -15.22
CA THR A 291 -9.43 9.76 -14.32
C THR A 291 -8.23 10.10 -13.46
N VAL A 292 -7.57 9.13 -12.82
CA VAL A 292 -6.39 9.38 -11.97
C VAL A 292 -5.25 9.98 -12.77
N LEU A 293 -4.95 9.42 -13.95
CA LEU A 293 -3.83 9.86 -14.77
C LEU A 293 -4.07 11.23 -15.42
N LEU A 294 -5.31 11.53 -15.83
CA LEU A 294 -5.71 12.83 -16.37
C LEU A 294 -5.85 13.91 -15.31
N ASN A 295 -6.05 13.54 -14.03
CA ASN A 295 -6.35 14.50 -12.98
C ASN A 295 -5.19 15.50 -12.84
N LYS A 296 -5.42 16.75 -13.26
CA LYS A 296 -4.48 17.84 -12.97
C LYS A 296 -4.72 18.25 -11.52
N PRO A 297 -3.65 18.50 -10.72
CA PRO A 297 -3.85 19.05 -9.39
C PRO A 297 -4.73 20.30 -9.52
N SER A 298 -5.93 20.27 -8.94
CA SER A 298 -6.89 21.37 -9.05
C SER A 298 -6.18 22.64 -8.58
N SER A 299 -5.98 23.57 -9.51
CA SER A 299 -5.33 24.86 -9.23
C SER A 299 -6.18 25.61 -8.21
N GLY A 300 -5.84 25.51 -6.93
CA GLY A 300 -6.53 26.19 -5.84
C GLY A 300 -6.73 25.41 -4.54
N LEU A 301 -6.30 24.16 -4.41
CA LEU A 301 -6.52 23.38 -3.18
C LEU A 301 -5.23 22.80 -2.59
N ILE A 302 -5.02 23.13 -1.30
CA ILE A 302 -4.15 22.58 -0.25
C ILE A 302 -3.07 21.58 -0.71
N GLU A 303 -1.80 21.89 -0.41
CA GLU A 303 -0.59 21.09 -0.66
C GLU A 303 -0.70 19.59 -0.32
N ASN A 304 -1.55 19.20 0.64
CA ASN A 304 -1.79 17.78 0.98
C ASN A 304 -2.58 17.02 -0.11
N LEU A 305 -3.48 17.69 -0.85
CA LEU A 305 -4.28 17.06 -1.90
C LEU A 305 -3.45 16.82 -3.18
N SER A 306 -2.44 17.65 -3.43
CA SER A 306 -1.50 17.42 -4.53
C SER A 306 -0.59 16.21 -4.25
N GLN A 307 -0.15 16.02 -3.00
CA GLN A 307 0.64 14.84 -2.59
C GLN A 307 -0.15 13.54 -2.74
N GLN A 308 -1.41 13.51 -2.30
CA GLN A 308 -2.25 12.32 -2.44
C GLN A 308 -2.57 12.00 -3.91
N GLY A 309 -2.80 13.04 -4.73
CA GLY A 309 -2.97 12.87 -6.18
C GLY A 309 -1.74 12.26 -6.86
N ASN A 310 -0.54 12.68 -6.48
CA ASN A 310 0.71 12.10 -6.98
C ASN A 310 0.90 10.66 -6.51
N LEU A 311 0.53 10.35 -5.26
CA LEU A 311 0.56 8.98 -4.76
C LEU A 311 -0.32 8.04 -5.59
N TYR A 312 -1.56 8.44 -5.92
CA TYR A 312 -2.41 7.63 -6.78
C TYR A 312 -1.86 7.47 -8.19
N LYS A 313 -1.35 8.54 -8.80
CA LYS A 313 -0.71 8.45 -10.12
C LYS A 313 0.45 7.46 -10.11
N LYS A 314 1.30 7.52 -9.09
CA LYS A 314 2.44 6.60 -8.92
C LYS A 314 1.96 5.14 -8.84
N GLU A 315 1.00 4.84 -7.96
CA GLU A 315 0.51 3.47 -7.77
C GLU A 315 -0.24 2.96 -9.02
N CYS A 316 -0.99 3.82 -9.72
CA CYS A 316 -1.63 3.47 -10.99
C CYS A 316 -0.61 3.21 -12.12
N LEU A 317 0.43 4.04 -12.24
CA LEU A 317 1.50 3.82 -13.21
C LEU A 317 2.26 2.52 -12.92
N TRP A 318 2.54 2.23 -11.65
CA TRP A 318 3.13 0.96 -11.24
C TRP A 318 2.24 -0.23 -11.63
N LEU A 319 0.93 -0.19 -11.33
CA LEU A 319 -0.02 -1.22 -11.75
C LEU A 319 -0.06 -1.37 -13.28
N LEU A 320 -0.07 -0.26 -14.01
CA LEU A 320 -0.07 -0.27 -15.47
C LEU A 320 1.21 -0.90 -16.03
N SER A 321 2.36 -0.64 -15.41
CA SER A 321 3.63 -1.27 -15.80
C SER A 321 3.61 -2.79 -15.60
N ASN A 322 2.96 -3.29 -14.54
CA ASN A 322 2.77 -4.73 -14.31
C ASN A 322 1.82 -5.34 -15.35
N ILE A 323 0.72 -4.66 -15.68
CA ILE A 323 -0.20 -5.09 -16.76
C ILE A 323 0.57 -5.25 -18.08
N LEU A 324 1.39 -4.26 -18.42
CA LEU A 324 2.18 -4.25 -19.65
C LEU A 324 3.36 -5.24 -19.61
N GLY A 325 3.77 -5.68 -18.43
CA GLY A 325 4.79 -6.72 -18.25
C GLY A 325 4.28 -8.15 -18.46
N THR A 326 2.99 -8.34 -18.74
CA THR A 326 2.40 -9.67 -19.01
C THR A 326 2.53 -10.10 -20.47
N THR A 327 2.32 -11.39 -20.73
CA THR A 327 2.64 -12.06 -22.00
C THR A 327 1.56 -11.98 -23.08
N SER A 328 0.36 -11.47 -22.76
CA SER A 328 -0.74 -11.37 -23.72
C SER A 328 -0.60 -10.16 -24.65
N GLU A 329 -0.22 -10.41 -25.91
CA GLU A 329 -0.10 -9.37 -26.94
C GLU A 329 -1.44 -8.67 -27.21
N GLN A 330 -2.55 -9.40 -27.12
CA GLN A 330 -3.88 -8.84 -27.31
C GLN A 330 -4.22 -7.81 -26.23
N ASN A 331 -3.99 -8.14 -24.96
CA ASN A 331 -4.24 -7.21 -23.85
C ASN A 331 -3.31 -5.99 -23.94
N PHE A 332 -2.07 -6.21 -24.34
CA PHE A 332 -1.11 -5.16 -24.59
C PHE A 332 -1.57 -4.20 -25.70
N GLU A 333 -2.06 -4.74 -26.83
CA GLU A 333 -2.54 -3.94 -27.95
C GLU A 333 -3.73 -3.06 -27.55
N ILE A 334 -4.69 -3.57 -26.77
CA ILE A 334 -5.82 -2.77 -26.26
C ILE A 334 -5.33 -1.52 -25.50
N MET A 335 -4.29 -1.67 -24.66
CA MET A 335 -3.76 -0.58 -23.85
C MET A 335 -2.99 0.44 -24.70
N VAL A 336 -2.17 -0.02 -25.65
CA VAL A 336 -1.37 0.86 -26.51
C VAL A 336 -2.21 1.54 -27.60
N GLU A 337 -3.33 0.95 -28.01
CA GLU A 337 -4.29 1.57 -28.94
C GLU A 337 -5.09 2.71 -28.30
N ASN A 338 -5.19 2.72 -26.96
CA ASN A 338 -5.80 3.82 -26.23
C ASN A 338 -4.90 5.06 -26.24
N LYS A 339 -5.06 5.90 -27.28
CA LYS A 339 -4.27 7.13 -27.48
C LYS A 339 -4.31 8.06 -26.27
N ILE A 340 -5.45 8.17 -25.60
CA ILE A 340 -5.60 9.03 -24.41
C ILE A 340 -4.69 8.52 -23.29
N LEU A 341 -4.70 7.22 -23.03
CA LEU A 341 -3.84 6.61 -22.02
C LEU A 341 -2.35 6.86 -22.34
N VAL A 342 -1.92 6.56 -23.57
CA VAL A 342 -0.52 6.73 -23.98
C VAL A 342 -0.10 8.20 -23.90
N ASP A 343 -0.96 9.13 -24.35
CA ASP A 343 -0.71 10.57 -24.24
C ASP A 343 -0.56 11.01 -22.77
N CYS A 344 -1.38 10.46 -21.86
CA CYS A 344 -1.28 10.74 -20.43
C CYS A 344 0.04 10.27 -19.84
N VAL A 345 0.43 9.02 -20.11
CA VAL A 345 1.68 8.46 -19.57
C VAL A 345 2.89 9.26 -20.06
N CYS A 346 2.97 9.55 -21.37
CA CYS A 346 4.05 10.38 -21.93
C CYS A 346 4.03 11.80 -21.35
N SER A 347 2.85 12.41 -21.17
CA SER A 347 2.73 13.73 -20.55
C SER A 347 3.22 13.73 -19.11
N LEU A 348 2.88 12.71 -18.31
CA LEU A 348 3.34 12.58 -16.93
C LEU A 348 4.86 12.38 -16.86
N ALA A 349 5.45 11.58 -17.74
CA ALA A 349 6.90 11.41 -17.82
C ALA A 349 7.61 12.74 -18.15
N ASN A 350 7.08 13.51 -19.11
CA ASN A 350 7.70 14.76 -19.55
C ASN A 350 7.48 15.94 -18.59
N SER A 351 6.32 16.01 -17.91
CA SER A 351 5.90 17.24 -17.21
C SER A 351 5.76 17.10 -15.68
N SER A 352 5.74 15.89 -15.11
CA SER A 352 5.59 15.71 -13.67
C SER A 352 6.79 16.27 -12.91
N THR A 353 6.54 17.11 -11.90
CA THR A 353 7.57 17.56 -10.94
C THR A 353 7.82 16.55 -9.82
N ASP A 354 6.92 15.59 -9.63
CA ASP A 354 7.09 14.49 -8.68
C ASP A 354 7.96 13.39 -9.29
N TYR A 355 9.09 13.11 -8.65
CA TYR A 355 10.05 12.10 -9.08
C TYR A 355 9.44 10.70 -9.13
N GLY A 356 8.62 10.34 -8.15
CA GLY A 356 8.00 9.01 -8.08
C GLY A 356 7.02 8.79 -9.23
N VAL A 357 6.16 9.76 -9.52
CA VAL A 357 5.26 9.72 -10.68
C VAL A 357 6.06 9.64 -11.99
N ARG A 358 7.09 10.47 -12.15
CA ARG A 358 7.93 10.47 -13.35
C ARG A 358 8.62 9.12 -13.55
N LYS A 359 9.20 8.56 -12.50
CA LYS A 359 9.86 7.26 -12.50
C LYS A 359 8.93 6.16 -13.00
N GLU A 360 7.75 6.01 -12.38
CA GLU A 360 6.81 4.95 -12.77
C GLU A 360 6.26 5.17 -14.20
N ALA A 361 6.13 6.42 -14.64
CA ALA A 361 5.77 6.73 -16.03
C ALA A 361 6.85 6.27 -17.02
N LEU A 362 8.14 6.46 -16.69
CA LEU A 362 9.25 5.97 -17.52
C LEU A 362 9.31 4.44 -17.57
N VAL A 363 9.11 3.77 -16.44
CA VAL A 363 9.01 2.29 -16.39
C VAL A 363 7.86 1.82 -17.27
N THR A 364 6.70 2.47 -17.17
CA THR A 364 5.53 2.18 -18.00
C THR A 364 5.85 2.35 -19.49
N ILE A 365 6.45 3.47 -19.90
CA ILE A 365 6.82 3.72 -21.30
C ILE A 365 7.83 2.69 -21.79
N TYR A 366 8.83 2.36 -20.98
CA TYR A 366 9.82 1.35 -21.32
C TYR A 366 9.14 -0.01 -21.59
N ASN A 367 8.23 -0.46 -20.73
CA ASN A 367 7.47 -1.70 -20.95
C ASN A 367 6.56 -1.61 -22.20
N MET A 368 6.00 -0.45 -22.53
CA MET A 368 5.25 -0.26 -23.77
C MET A 368 6.14 -0.37 -25.03
N CYS A 369 7.44 -0.09 -24.89
CA CYS A 369 8.38 0.02 -25.98
C CYS A 369 9.20 -1.25 -26.21
N GLU A 370 9.61 -1.94 -25.14
CA GLU A 370 10.54 -3.08 -25.20
C GLU A 370 9.84 -4.39 -25.60
N ASN A 371 8.62 -4.60 -25.12
CA ASN A 371 7.85 -5.82 -25.37
C ASN A 371 7.58 -6.10 -26.86
N TYR A 372 7.37 -7.38 -27.17
CA TYR A 372 7.06 -7.90 -28.52
C TYR A 372 8.06 -7.43 -29.58
N GLN A 373 9.36 -7.51 -29.27
CA GLN A 373 10.45 -7.12 -30.19
C GLN A 373 10.30 -5.67 -30.68
N SER A 374 9.87 -4.79 -29.78
CA SER A 374 9.69 -3.36 -30.05
C SER A 374 8.72 -3.06 -31.20
N LYS A 375 7.74 -3.93 -31.44
CA LYS A 375 6.69 -3.77 -32.48
C LYS A 375 5.92 -2.45 -32.29
N TYR A 376 5.69 -2.04 -31.05
CA TYR A 376 4.86 -0.89 -30.72
C TYR A 376 5.62 0.42 -30.54
N LEU A 377 6.96 0.37 -30.49
CA LEU A 377 7.83 1.55 -30.36
C LEU A 377 7.50 2.65 -31.39
N PRO A 378 7.28 2.36 -32.70
CA PRO A 378 6.91 3.41 -33.67
C PRO A 378 5.56 4.09 -33.40
N ARG A 379 4.65 3.46 -32.65
CA ARG A 379 3.37 4.09 -32.25
C ARG A 379 3.57 5.08 -31.10
N ILE A 380 4.62 4.92 -30.28
CA ILE A 380 4.86 5.69 -29.06
C ILE A 380 5.81 6.86 -29.34
N MET A 381 6.87 6.64 -30.13
CA MET A 381 7.89 7.65 -30.44
C MET A 381 7.38 9.01 -30.95
N PRO A 382 6.28 9.11 -31.73
CA PRO A 382 5.73 10.40 -32.15
C PRO A 382 5.32 11.34 -31.00
N ARG A 383 5.19 10.82 -29.77
CA ARG A 383 4.87 11.59 -28.56
C ARG A 383 6.11 12.15 -27.85
N ASN A 384 7.28 12.00 -28.45
CA ASN A 384 8.57 12.42 -27.90
C ASN A 384 8.84 11.89 -26.47
N PRO A 385 8.64 10.59 -26.18
CA PRO A 385 8.94 10.05 -24.85
C PRO A 385 10.41 10.21 -24.46
N GLN A 386 11.33 10.23 -25.43
CA GLN A 386 12.78 10.30 -25.21
C GLN A 386 13.23 11.53 -24.42
N GLU A 387 12.49 12.65 -24.50
CA GLU A 387 12.81 13.87 -23.75
C GLU A 387 12.79 13.64 -22.23
N ALA A 388 11.83 12.86 -21.72
CA ALA A 388 11.77 12.50 -20.31
C ALA A 388 12.98 11.65 -19.89
N PHE A 389 13.36 10.67 -20.72
CA PHE A 389 14.52 9.81 -20.46
C PHE A 389 15.83 10.61 -20.44
N PHE A 390 16.04 11.51 -21.41
CA PHE A 390 17.21 12.38 -21.46
C PHE A 390 17.25 13.37 -20.29
N THR A 391 16.09 13.87 -19.88
CA THR A 391 15.98 14.69 -18.67
C THR A 391 16.44 13.94 -17.43
N MET A 392 16.17 12.64 -17.32
CA MET A 392 16.68 11.84 -16.20
C MET A 392 18.19 11.65 -16.24
N LEU A 393 18.79 11.48 -17.42
CA LEU A 393 20.24 11.42 -17.57
C LEU A 393 20.92 12.71 -17.11
N ASN A 394 20.33 13.87 -17.42
CA ASN A 394 20.83 15.16 -16.93
C ASN A 394 20.78 15.31 -15.40
N HIS A 395 20.00 14.47 -14.71
CA HIS A 395 19.90 14.42 -13.25
C HIS A 395 20.38 13.06 -12.70
N TYR A 396 21.28 12.38 -13.40
CA TYR A 396 21.74 11.02 -13.02
C TYR A 396 22.25 10.94 -11.57
N GLU A 397 22.75 12.05 -11.04
CA GLU A 397 23.29 12.13 -9.70
C GLU A 397 22.28 11.89 -8.59
N THR A 398 21.00 12.19 -8.81
CA THR A 398 19.94 12.06 -7.79
C THR A 398 19.02 10.87 -8.06
N CYS A 399 19.24 10.16 -9.17
CA CYS A 399 18.43 9.01 -9.56
C CYS A 399 18.83 7.74 -8.81
N ASP A 400 17.85 6.90 -8.47
CA ASP A 400 18.17 5.56 -8.00
C ASP A 400 18.69 4.66 -9.14
N PRO A 401 19.52 3.64 -8.85
CA PRO A 401 20.13 2.79 -9.89
C PRO A 401 19.11 2.09 -10.79
N TYR A 402 17.95 1.68 -10.27
CA TYR A 402 16.92 1.01 -11.09
C TYR A 402 16.34 1.95 -12.14
N THR A 403 16.05 3.21 -11.76
CA THR A 403 15.62 4.23 -12.72
C THR A 403 16.66 4.44 -13.83
N LEU A 404 17.95 4.47 -13.48
CA LEU A 404 19.02 4.60 -14.48
C LEU A 404 19.15 3.37 -15.39
N GLN A 405 18.94 2.16 -14.86
CA GLN A 405 18.89 0.95 -15.68
C GLN A 405 17.78 1.05 -16.73
N VAL A 406 16.57 1.44 -16.34
CA VAL A 406 15.44 1.64 -17.26
C VAL A 406 15.77 2.70 -18.33
N VAL A 407 16.41 3.80 -17.93
CA VAL A 407 16.79 4.87 -18.86
C VAL A 407 17.85 4.44 -19.87
N VAL A 408 18.90 3.73 -19.41
CA VAL A 408 19.96 3.18 -20.29
C VAL A 408 19.40 2.11 -21.21
N SER A 409 18.50 1.25 -20.71
CA SER A 409 17.80 0.25 -21.53
C SER A 409 16.95 0.91 -22.62
N PHE A 410 16.22 1.98 -22.30
CA PHE A 410 15.45 2.71 -23.31
C PHE A 410 16.36 3.33 -24.38
N CYS A 411 17.50 3.93 -23.99
CA CYS A 411 18.47 4.46 -24.96
C CYS A 411 19.02 3.35 -25.88
N THR A 412 19.33 2.18 -25.31
CA THR A 412 19.77 1.00 -26.08
C THR A 412 18.70 0.57 -27.07
N LEU A 413 17.44 0.49 -26.62
CA LEU A 413 16.28 0.10 -27.43
C LEU A 413 16.06 1.01 -28.63
N ILE A 414 16.14 2.34 -28.45
CA ILE A 414 15.98 3.27 -29.58
C ILE A 414 17.16 3.21 -30.53
N CYS A 415 18.38 2.98 -30.04
CA CYS A 415 19.56 2.75 -30.88
C CYS A 415 19.43 1.47 -31.71
N GLU A 416 18.94 0.38 -31.10
CA GLU A 416 18.66 -0.89 -31.80
C GLU A 416 17.64 -0.71 -32.93
N LYS A 417 16.58 0.08 -32.70
CA LYS A 417 15.50 0.24 -33.66
C LYS A 417 15.79 1.27 -34.75
N TYR A 418 16.38 2.40 -34.39
CA TYR A 418 16.52 3.57 -35.27
C TYR A 418 17.97 3.89 -35.65
N GLY A 419 18.96 3.18 -35.12
CA GLY A 419 20.36 3.32 -35.51
C GLY A 419 20.91 4.74 -35.34
N GLU A 420 21.48 5.29 -36.40
CA GLU A 420 22.08 6.63 -36.45
C GLU A 420 21.14 7.75 -36.00
N GLU A 421 19.85 7.71 -36.35
CA GLU A 421 18.91 8.76 -35.95
C GLU A 421 18.77 8.86 -34.42
N ALA A 422 18.75 7.71 -33.73
CA ALA A 422 18.70 7.66 -32.28
C ALA A 422 20.01 8.14 -31.63
N VAL A 423 21.16 7.73 -32.18
CA VAL A 423 22.47 8.18 -31.67
C VAL A 423 22.61 9.70 -31.83
N GLN A 424 22.24 10.25 -32.98
CA GLN A 424 22.22 11.70 -33.21
C GLN A 424 21.31 12.43 -32.21
N SER A 425 20.16 11.86 -31.88
CA SER A 425 19.25 12.42 -30.88
C SER A 425 19.88 12.43 -29.48
N ILE A 426 20.54 11.36 -29.07
CA ILE A 426 21.25 11.27 -27.78
C ILE A 426 22.39 12.31 -27.73
N VAL A 427 23.21 12.39 -28.78
CA VAL A 427 24.30 13.38 -28.87
C VAL A 427 23.77 14.81 -28.82
N ALA A 428 22.71 15.12 -29.59
CA ALA A 428 22.09 16.44 -29.62
C ALA A 428 21.46 16.84 -28.27
N SER A 429 21.10 15.86 -27.43
CA SER A 429 20.58 16.10 -26.08
C SER A 429 21.67 16.45 -25.05
N ASN A 430 22.95 16.41 -25.42
CA ASN A 430 24.11 16.62 -24.53
C ASN A 430 24.16 15.65 -23.32
N THR A 431 23.63 14.44 -23.46
CA THR A 431 23.57 13.46 -22.37
C THR A 431 24.72 12.43 -22.37
N VAL A 432 25.55 12.40 -23.40
CA VAL A 432 26.65 11.41 -23.54
C VAL A 432 27.61 11.43 -22.36
N GLU A 433 28.08 12.62 -21.96
CA GLU A 433 28.96 12.79 -20.79
C GLU A 433 28.27 12.31 -19.50
N MET A 434 26.96 12.55 -19.37
CA MET A 434 26.18 12.09 -18.22
C MET A 434 26.11 10.56 -18.19
N ILE A 435 25.89 9.91 -19.33
CA ILE A 435 25.91 8.45 -19.47
C ILE A 435 27.27 7.89 -19.05
N GLU A 436 28.37 8.51 -19.49
CA GLU A 436 29.71 8.11 -19.05
C GLU A 436 29.90 8.26 -17.55
N ASN A 437 29.42 9.36 -16.97
CA ASN A 437 29.59 9.65 -15.54
C ASN A 437 28.81 8.70 -14.62
N ILE A 438 27.73 8.06 -15.11
CA ILE A 438 27.00 7.03 -14.37
C ILE A 438 27.95 5.91 -13.91
N LYS A 439 28.89 5.46 -14.75
CA LYS A 439 29.77 4.32 -14.42
C LYS A 439 30.74 4.63 -13.28
N TYR A 440 31.13 5.89 -13.12
CA TYR A 440 32.02 6.32 -12.04
C TYR A 440 31.22 6.55 -10.74
N LYS A 441 30.07 7.22 -10.84
CA LYS A 441 29.21 7.48 -9.69
C LYS A 441 28.67 6.18 -9.07
N TYR A 442 28.20 5.26 -9.90
CA TYR A 442 27.58 4.00 -9.48
C TYR A 442 28.48 2.79 -9.72
N HIS A 443 29.80 2.95 -9.55
CA HIS A 443 30.80 1.91 -9.81
C HIS A 443 30.58 0.61 -9.02
N GLU A 444 29.90 0.67 -7.88
CA GLU A 444 29.53 -0.50 -7.08
C GLU A 444 28.38 -1.32 -7.71
N ASN A 445 27.58 -0.72 -8.60
CA ASN A 445 26.49 -1.40 -9.31
C ASN A 445 27.00 -1.97 -10.64
N SER A 446 27.60 -3.17 -10.57
CA SER A 446 28.19 -3.86 -11.72
C SER A 446 27.24 -4.05 -12.91
N GLN A 447 25.96 -4.31 -12.65
CA GLN A 447 24.95 -4.45 -13.70
C GLN A 447 24.73 -3.14 -14.47
N LEU A 448 24.51 -2.04 -13.76
CA LEU A 448 24.31 -0.73 -14.38
C LEU A 448 25.56 -0.28 -15.15
N VAL A 449 26.75 -0.50 -14.58
CA VAL A 449 28.03 -0.22 -15.26
C VAL A 449 28.16 -1.02 -16.55
N ALA A 450 27.83 -2.31 -16.54
CA ALA A 450 27.87 -3.16 -17.73
C ALA A 450 26.89 -2.67 -18.81
N MET A 451 25.67 -2.28 -18.44
CA MET A 451 24.68 -1.73 -19.37
C MET A 451 25.17 -0.43 -20.02
N VAL A 452 25.75 0.48 -19.21
CA VAL A 452 26.31 1.75 -19.68
C VAL A 452 27.45 1.52 -20.67
N ASN A 453 28.41 0.65 -20.33
CA ASN A 453 29.53 0.33 -21.23
C ASN A 453 29.01 -0.30 -22.52
N SER A 454 28.05 -1.22 -22.44
CA SER A 454 27.45 -1.84 -23.62
C SER A 454 26.82 -0.82 -24.57
N LEU A 455 26.05 0.14 -24.04
CA LEU A 455 25.45 1.22 -24.82
C LEU A 455 26.52 2.10 -25.49
N LEU A 456 27.51 2.53 -24.71
CA LEU A 456 28.59 3.40 -25.18
C LEU A 456 29.42 2.74 -26.29
N ASP A 457 29.93 1.53 -26.04
CA ASP A 457 30.83 0.84 -26.95
C ASP A 457 30.13 0.38 -28.24
N THR A 458 28.88 -0.08 -28.12
CA THR A 458 28.14 -0.65 -29.27
C THR A 458 27.60 0.43 -30.20
N TYR A 459 27.09 1.53 -29.65
CA TYR A 459 26.34 2.53 -30.42
C TYR A 459 27.02 3.89 -30.47
N ILE A 460 27.49 4.42 -29.33
CA ILE A 460 27.93 5.82 -29.23
C ILE A 460 29.35 5.99 -29.77
N TYR A 461 30.32 5.22 -29.28
CA TYR A 461 31.72 5.35 -29.68
C TYR A 461 32.00 4.80 -31.08
N LYS A 462 31.23 3.79 -31.52
CA LYS A 462 31.41 3.20 -32.85
C LYS A 462 31.12 4.21 -33.97
N GLN A 463 30.05 5.01 -33.85
CA GLN A 463 29.73 6.06 -34.83
C GLN A 463 30.70 7.25 -34.79
N GLY A 464 31.30 7.52 -33.63
CA GLY A 464 32.37 8.51 -33.51
C GLY A 464 33.63 8.15 -34.31
N ASN A 465 33.91 6.85 -34.50
CA ASN A 465 35.09 6.37 -35.23
C ASN A 465 34.85 6.23 -36.74
N GLU A 466 33.65 5.88 -37.19
CA GLU A 466 33.32 5.79 -38.63
C GLU A 466 33.39 7.16 -39.34
N GLY A 467 33.18 8.27 -38.62
CA GLY A 467 33.36 9.64 -39.13
C GLY A 467 34.82 10.09 -39.34
N PHE A 468 35.81 9.34 -38.84
CA PHE A 468 37.23 9.64 -39.07
C PHE A 468 37.83 8.87 -40.25
N GLU A 469 37.29 7.70 -40.61
CA GLU A 469 37.82 6.90 -41.73
C GLU A 469 37.49 7.52 -43.11
N GLU A 470 36.37 8.25 -43.25
CA GLU A 470 36.05 8.95 -44.51
C GLU A 470 36.96 10.16 -44.81
N ILE A 471 37.67 10.70 -43.80
CA ILE A 471 38.54 11.87 -43.98
C ILE A 471 39.97 11.47 -44.38
N GLU A 472 40.43 10.26 -44.02
CA GLU A 472 41.75 9.76 -44.41
C GLU A 472 41.78 9.10 -45.81
N GLY A 473 40.64 8.58 -46.29
CA GLY A 473 40.54 7.99 -47.64
C GLY A 473 40.67 9.00 -48.80
N ASN A 474 40.48 10.29 -48.56
CA ASN A 474 40.49 11.34 -49.60
C ASN A 474 41.82 12.12 -49.71
N LYS A 475 42.88 11.72 -49.00
CA LYS A 475 44.20 12.39 -49.04
C LYS A 475 45.29 11.65 -49.83
N GLN A 476 44.99 10.56 -50.54
CA GLN A 476 45.99 9.80 -51.33
C GLN A 476 45.81 9.84 -52.86
N SER A 477 45.13 10.82 -53.42
CA SER A 477 45.15 11.02 -54.88
C SER A 477 45.13 12.50 -55.27
N GLN A 478 46.29 13.16 -55.18
CA GLN A 478 46.67 14.23 -56.13
C GLN A 478 48.12 14.64 -55.93
N GLY A 479 48.95 14.34 -56.91
CA GLY A 479 50.37 14.69 -56.89
C GLY A 479 51.13 14.31 -58.15
N GLN A 480 50.76 14.86 -59.31
CA GLN A 480 51.74 15.21 -60.35
C GLN A 480 51.33 16.53 -61.03
N PRO A 481 52.27 17.50 -61.22
CA PRO A 481 51.95 18.82 -61.73
C PRO A 481 52.05 18.87 -63.26
N GLY A 482 50.94 19.19 -63.92
CA GLY A 482 50.90 19.62 -65.32
C GLY A 482 51.03 21.13 -65.43
N SER A 483 52.15 21.59 -65.96
CA SER A 483 52.45 22.96 -66.35
C SER A 483 51.46 23.53 -67.36
N PHE A 484 51.02 24.77 -67.18
CA PHE A 484 50.71 25.66 -68.31
C PHE A 484 51.20 27.08 -68.01
N SER A 485 51.90 27.63 -68.98
CA SER A 485 52.33 29.02 -69.08
C SER A 485 51.60 29.69 -70.26
N ILE A 486 51.27 30.97 -70.02
CA ILE A 486 50.55 31.97 -70.83
C ILE A 486 49.03 31.92 -70.70
#